data_AF-A0A2K9NMG2-F1
#
_entry.id   AF-A0A2K9NMG2-F1
#
_cell.length_a   1.000
_cell.length_b   1.000
_cell.length_c   1.000
_cell.angle_alpha   90.00
_cell.angle_beta   90.00
_cell.angle_gamma   90.00
#
_symmetry.space_group_name_H-M   'P 1'
#
loop_
_entity.id
_entity.type
_entity.pdbx_description
1 polymer ?
#
loop_
_entity_poly.entity_id
_entity_poly.type
_entity_poly.pdbx_seq_one_letter_code
_entity_poly.pdbx_strand_id
1 'polypeptide(L)'
;MVKNKFCQNSGQSTIEFLMTFTAAVGFIFVFLKMALNYTDGYMVHHATFLAARSYLVTDADRDDIDEGDRLAKTTAERVFNSYLPDGLIKGVTGGDLKENSPNPTTTKFRAFVGLYIEYAQRFSIGFVGGKSNVNFRSEAFLGREPSRSESKQQVCAAIKSLGLSRCDVHVTLEDNGG
;
A
#
# COMPACT_ATOMS: atom_id res chain seq x y z
N MET A 1 46.79 -39.76 48.23
CA MET A 1 45.99 -40.34 47.13
C MET A 1 45.32 -39.20 46.38
N VAL A 2 46.03 -38.57 45.44
CA VAL A 2 45.51 -37.45 44.64
C VAL A 2 44.84 -38.07 43.41
N LYS A 3 43.51 -38.16 43.42
CA LYS A 3 42.75 -38.61 42.25
C LYS A 3 42.81 -37.52 41.19
N ASN A 4 43.49 -37.82 40.09
CA ASN A 4 43.59 -37.02 38.87
C ASN A 4 42.21 -36.52 38.43
N LYS A 5 42.01 -35.20 38.50
CA LYS A 5 40.80 -34.48 38.06
C LYS A 5 40.95 -33.91 36.64
N PHE A 6 41.79 -34.53 35.81
CA PHE A 6 42.18 -33.99 34.50
C PHE A 6 41.31 -34.45 33.32
N CYS A 7 40.41 -35.42 33.50
CA CYS A 7 39.56 -35.94 32.40
C CYS A 7 38.11 -35.42 32.40
N GLN A 8 37.79 -34.40 33.20
CA GLN A 8 36.39 -33.96 33.39
C GLN A 8 35.93 -32.86 32.41
N ASN A 9 36.84 -32.28 31.61
CA ASN A 9 36.56 -31.14 30.73
C ASN A 9 36.75 -31.43 29.22
N SER A 10 37.12 -32.66 28.83
CA SER A 10 37.27 -33.06 27.43
C SER A 10 35.89 -33.16 26.77
N GLY A 11 35.49 -32.09 26.08
CA GLY A 11 34.19 -31.95 25.41
C GLY A 11 33.46 -30.64 25.73
N GLN A 12 33.82 -29.97 26.84
CA GLN A 12 33.23 -28.68 27.22
C GLN A 12 33.53 -27.60 26.17
N SER A 13 34.76 -27.56 25.66
CA SER A 13 35.16 -26.61 24.61
C SER A 13 34.39 -26.83 23.30
N THR A 14 34.13 -28.08 22.90
CA THR A 14 33.31 -28.39 21.72
C THR A 14 31.84 -27.99 21.92
N ILE A 15 31.30 -28.21 23.12
CA ILE A 15 29.92 -27.82 23.46
C ILE A 15 29.77 -26.29 23.48
N GLU A 16 30.71 -25.58 24.10
CA GLU A 16 30.73 -24.12 24.15
C GLU A 16 30.87 -23.52 22.75
N PHE A 17 31.73 -24.10 21.91
CA PHE A 17 31.83 -23.75 20.50
C PHE A 17 30.52 -24.00 19.75
N LEU A 18 29.87 -25.15 19.95
CA LEU A 18 28.60 -25.46 19.28
C LEU A 18 27.48 -24.50 19.70
N MET A 19 27.40 -24.14 20.98
CA MET A 19 26.40 -23.20 21.49
C MET A 19 26.63 -21.79 20.92
N THR A 20 27.87 -21.29 20.95
CA THR A 20 28.20 -19.97 20.41
C THR A 20 28.03 -19.91 18.89
N PHE A 21 28.41 -20.96 18.17
CA PHE A 21 28.19 -21.08 16.73
C PHE A 21 26.70 -21.10 16.38
N THR A 22 25.90 -21.91 17.08
CA THR A 22 24.45 -21.98 16.85
C THR A 22 23.77 -20.65 17.17
N ALA A 23 24.20 -19.97 18.24
CA ALA A 23 23.71 -18.64 18.57
C ALA A 23 24.05 -17.62 17.47
N ALA A 24 25.30 -17.59 17.00
CA ALA A 24 25.74 -16.68 15.94
C ALA A 24 24.98 -16.91 14.62
N VAL A 25 24.86 -18.17 14.19
CA VAL A 25 24.08 -18.54 13.00
C VAL A 25 22.60 -18.20 13.19
N GLY A 26 22.05 -18.46 14.37
CA GLY A 26 20.67 -18.10 14.72
C GLY A 26 20.41 -16.60 14.58
N PHE A 27 21.32 -15.75 15.07
CA PHE A 27 21.23 -14.31 14.90
C PHE A 27 21.25 -13.88 13.44
N ILE A 28 22.13 -14.47 12.62
CA ILE A 28 22.19 -14.17 11.17
C ILE A 28 20.84 -14.46 10.52
N PHE A 29 20.23 -15.61 10.81
CA PHE A 29 18.90 -15.92 10.27
C PHE A 29 17.86 -14.91 10.74
N VAL A 30 17.84 -14.55 12.03
CA VAL A 30 16.93 -13.53 12.60
C VAL A 30 16.98 -12.22 11.82
N PHE A 31 18.19 -11.70 11.58
CA PHE A 31 18.36 -10.49 10.77
C PHE A 31 17.94 -10.69 9.32
N LEU A 32 18.26 -11.83 8.70
CA LEU A 32 17.83 -12.14 7.34
C LEU A 32 16.30 -12.14 7.20
N LYS A 33 15.56 -12.72 8.15
CA LYS A 33 14.09 -12.69 8.09
C LYS A 33 13.53 -11.31 8.33
N MET A 34 14.12 -10.53 9.24
CA MET A 34 13.72 -9.13 9.43
C MET A 34 13.93 -8.35 8.13
N ALA A 35 15.09 -8.50 7.50
CA ALA A 35 15.39 -7.86 6.21
C ALA A 35 14.37 -8.26 5.13
N LEU A 36 14.06 -9.56 4.99
CA LEU A 36 13.05 -10.03 4.04
C LEU A 36 11.65 -9.44 4.35
N ASN A 37 11.23 -9.40 5.61
CA ASN A 37 9.95 -8.81 5.98
C ASN A 37 9.88 -7.29 5.70
N TYR A 38 10.99 -6.57 5.90
CA TYR A 38 11.06 -5.14 5.52
C TYR A 38 11.02 -4.94 4.01
N THR A 39 11.73 -5.78 3.25
CA THR A 39 11.68 -5.76 1.78
C THR A 39 10.27 -6.02 1.28
N ASP A 40 9.58 -7.03 1.83
CA ASP A 40 8.18 -7.33 1.49
C ASP A 40 7.29 -6.09 1.74
N GLY A 41 7.41 -5.47 2.92
CA GLY A 41 6.64 -4.26 3.23
C GLY A 41 6.94 -3.07 2.30
N TYR A 42 8.22 -2.87 1.94
CA TYR A 42 8.60 -1.83 1.00
C TYR A 42 8.04 -2.10 -0.41
N MET A 43 8.04 -3.35 -0.86
CA MET A 43 7.44 -3.74 -2.14
C MET A 43 5.93 -3.49 -2.14
N VAL A 44 5.22 -3.85 -1.06
CA VAL A 44 3.79 -3.52 -0.89
C VAL A 44 3.56 -2.04 -1.01
N HIS A 45 4.34 -1.23 -0.28
CA HIS A 45 4.17 0.22 -0.31
C HIS A 45 4.47 0.84 -1.67
N HIS A 46 5.51 0.36 -2.34
CA HIS A 46 5.85 0.81 -3.68
C HIS A 46 4.73 0.50 -4.69
N ALA A 47 4.16 -0.71 -4.64
CA ALA A 47 3.04 -1.07 -5.50
C ALA A 47 1.78 -0.25 -5.19
N THR A 48 1.46 -0.02 -3.90
CA THR A 48 0.34 0.85 -3.49
C THR A 48 0.53 2.26 -4.03
N PHE A 49 1.74 2.81 -3.95
CA PHE A 49 2.06 4.14 -4.47
C PHE A 49 1.90 4.22 -5.99
N LEU A 50 2.40 3.24 -6.73
CA LEU A 50 2.25 3.19 -8.19
C LEU A 50 0.78 3.03 -8.62
N ALA A 51 0.03 2.20 -7.90
CA ALA A 51 -1.41 2.05 -8.11
C ALA A 51 -2.14 3.38 -7.86
N ALA A 52 -1.85 4.07 -6.76
CA ALA A 52 -2.44 5.38 -6.46
C ALA A 52 -2.10 6.44 -7.51
N ARG A 53 -0.86 6.45 -8.04
CA ARG A 53 -0.49 7.34 -9.17
C ARG A 53 -1.29 7.03 -10.42
N SER A 54 -1.48 5.76 -10.75
CA SER A 54 -2.27 5.38 -11.92
C SER A 54 -3.75 5.72 -11.76
N TYR A 55 -4.28 5.59 -10.53
CA TYR A 55 -5.63 6.02 -10.18
C TYR A 55 -5.84 7.52 -10.35
N LEU A 56 -4.86 8.33 -9.97
CA LEU A 56 -4.88 9.79 -10.15
C LEU A 56 -4.89 10.19 -11.63
N VAL A 57 -4.09 9.54 -12.48
CA VAL A 57 -3.89 9.96 -13.88
C VAL A 57 -4.91 9.34 -14.84
N THR A 58 -5.58 8.26 -14.44
CA THR A 58 -6.56 7.61 -15.32
C THR A 58 -7.83 8.44 -15.36
N ASP A 59 -8.10 9.02 -16.53
CA ASP A 59 -9.36 9.67 -16.85
C ASP A 59 -10.02 8.98 -18.05
N ALA A 60 -11.34 8.91 -18.04
CA ALA A 60 -12.13 8.41 -19.14
C ALA A 60 -12.82 9.59 -19.83
N ASP A 61 -12.71 9.68 -21.15
CA ASP A 61 -13.46 10.68 -21.93
C ASP A 61 -14.94 10.27 -22.05
N ARG A 62 -15.63 10.21 -20.91
CA ARG A 62 -17.04 9.80 -20.79
C ARG A 62 -17.81 10.82 -19.97
N ASP A 63 -19.08 11.01 -20.33
CA ASP A 63 -19.96 11.96 -19.64
C ASP A 63 -20.44 11.45 -18.26
N ASP A 64 -20.18 10.17 -17.92
CA ASP A 64 -20.53 9.54 -16.63
C ASP A 64 -19.32 9.50 -15.67
N ILE A 65 -19.49 10.11 -14.49
CA ILE A 65 -18.47 10.22 -13.44
C ILE A 65 -18.19 8.85 -12.81
N ASP A 66 -19.24 8.06 -12.53
CA ASP A 66 -19.12 6.80 -11.82
C ASP A 66 -18.38 5.76 -12.66
N GLU A 67 -18.55 5.81 -13.99
CA GLU A 67 -17.85 4.93 -14.91
C GLU A 67 -16.35 5.28 -15.03
N GLY A 68 -16.01 6.58 -15.03
CA GLY A 68 -14.63 7.06 -15.00
C GLY A 68 -13.89 6.60 -13.75
N ASP A 69 -14.52 6.71 -12.58
CA ASP A 69 -13.97 6.28 -11.29
C ASP A 69 -13.74 4.78 -11.22
N ARG A 70 -14.69 3.99 -11.73
CA ARG A 70 -14.53 2.55 -11.82
C ARG A 70 -13.36 2.15 -12.73
N LEU A 71 -13.20 2.82 -13.89
CA LEU A 71 -12.10 2.55 -14.81
C LEU A 71 -10.74 2.88 -14.17
N ALA A 72 -10.66 4.01 -13.45
CA ALA A 72 -9.46 4.40 -12.72
C ALA A 72 -9.09 3.37 -11.66
N LYS A 73 -10.07 2.89 -10.90
CA LYS A 73 -9.86 1.83 -9.90
C LYS A 73 -9.39 0.52 -10.51
N THR A 74 -10.05 0.03 -11.56
CA THR A 74 -9.64 -1.20 -12.25
C THR A 74 -8.24 -1.09 -12.87
N THR A 75 -7.87 0.09 -13.37
CA THR A 75 -6.52 0.34 -13.88
C THR A 75 -5.49 0.31 -12.76
N ALA A 76 -5.81 0.89 -11.60
CA ALA A 76 -4.97 0.85 -10.42
C ALA A 76 -4.77 -0.57 -9.88
N GLU A 77 -5.82 -1.38 -9.82
CA GLU A 77 -5.74 -2.80 -9.47
C GLU A 77 -4.83 -3.57 -10.43
N ARG A 78 -4.95 -3.31 -11.74
CA ARG A 78 -4.07 -3.92 -12.75
C ARG A 78 -2.60 -3.55 -12.53
N VAL A 79 -2.32 -2.27 -12.27
CA VAL A 79 -0.97 -1.79 -11.99
C VAL A 79 -0.44 -2.44 -10.71
N PHE A 80 -1.22 -2.44 -9.63
CA PHE A 80 -0.85 -3.09 -8.38
C PHE A 80 -0.45 -4.56 -8.58
N ASN A 81 -1.31 -5.34 -9.25
CA ASN A 81 -1.09 -6.77 -9.50
C ASN A 81 0.11 -7.03 -10.44
N SER A 82 0.48 -6.07 -11.29
CA SER A 82 1.67 -6.19 -12.14
C SER A 82 2.99 -6.10 -11.36
N TYR A 83 3.02 -5.36 -10.26
CA TYR A 83 4.20 -5.22 -9.39
C TYR A 83 4.21 -6.25 -8.25
N LEU A 84 3.05 -6.76 -7.86
CA LEU A 84 2.88 -7.78 -6.82
C LEU A 84 2.03 -8.94 -7.36
N PRO A 85 2.60 -9.81 -8.20
CA PRO A 85 1.90 -10.99 -8.66
C PRO A 85 1.52 -11.91 -7.49
N ASP A 86 0.39 -12.60 -7.65
CA ASP A 86 -0.13 -13.50 -6.63
C ASP A 86 0.91 -14.51 -6.16
N GLY A 87 1.05 -14.60 -4.83
CA GLY A 87 1.96 -15.53 -4.19
C GLY A 87 3.39 -15.03 -4.00
N LEU A 88 3.75 -13.83 -4.50
CA LEU A 88 5.05 -13.22 -4.22
C LEU A 88 5.23 -12.91 -2.72
N ILE A 89 4.20 -12.33 -2.10
CA ILE A 89 4.17 -12.04 -0.66
C ILE A 89 2.99 -12.76 -0.02
N LYS A 90 3.28 -13.72 0.86
CA LYS A 90 2.25 -14.47 1.59
C LYS A 90 1.47 -13.52 2.50
N GLY A 91 0.14 -13.48 2.32
CA GLY A 91 -0.75 -12.57 3.07
C GLY A 91 -1.13 -11.30 2.31
N VAL A 92 -0.58 -11.10 1.11
CA VAL A 92 -0.99 -10.07 0.12
C VAL A 92 -1.75 -10.75 -1.04
N THR A 93 -2.21 -11.99 -0.87
CA THR A 93 -3.02 -12.70 -1.88
C THR A 93 -4.40 -12.06 -1.96
N GLY A 94 -4.66 -11.35 -3.05
CA GLY A 94 -5.98 -10.77 -3.35
C GLY A 94 -6.41 -9.65 -2.40
N GLY A 95 -5.47 -8.86 -1.87
CA GLY A 95 -5.83 -7.69 -1.05
C GLY A 95 -6.56 -6.67 -1.92
N ASP A 96 -7.90 -6.66 -1.83
CA ASP A 96 -8.75 -5.69 -2.51
C ASP A 96 -8.18 -4.29 -2.26
N LEU A 97 -7.68 -3.66 -3.32
CA LEU A 97 -7.19 -2.29 -3.23
C LEU A 97 -8.40 -1.42 -2.88
N LYS A 98 -8.40 -0.87 -1.67
CA LYS A 98 -9.52 -0.10 -1.15
C LYS A 98 -9.31 1.36 -1.49
N GLU A 99 -10.39 1.99 -1.94
CA GLU A 99 -10.42 3.43 -2.14
C GLU A 99 -10.80 4.10 -0.82
N ASN A 100 -10.02 5.11 -0.43
CA ASN A 100 -10.43 6.02 0.63
C ASN A 100 -11.14 7.20 -0.02
N SER A 101 -12.47 7.10 -0.14
CA SER A 101 -13.31 8.16 -0.71
C SER A 101 -14.30 8.64 0.35
N PRO A 102 -14.16 9.87 0.88
CA PRO A 102 -15.14 10.43 1.81
C PRO A 102 -16.53 10.47 1.17
N ASN A 103 -17.56 10.10 1.92
CA ASN A 103 -18.91 9.99 1.39
C ASN A 103 -19.37 11.33 0.76
N PRO A 104 -19.83 11.31 -0.51
CA PRO A 104 -20.28 12.51 -1.24
C PRO A 104 -21.35 13.31 -0.49
N THR A 105 -22.19 12.65 0.30
CA THR A 105 -23.34 13.28 0.95
C THR A 105 -22.95 14.05 2.21
N THR A 106 -21.77 13.78 2.79
CA THR A 106 -21.33 14.36 4.07
C THR A 106 -20.10 15.26 3.95
N THR A 107 -19.32 15.14 2.88
CA THR A 107 -18.03 15.84 2.76
C THR A 107 -18.00 16.70 1.50
N LYS A 108 -18.04 18.03 1.67
CA LYS A 108 -17.97 18.99 0.55
C LYS A 108 -16.60 19.08 -0.11
N PHE A 109 -15.54 18.68 0.60
CA PHE A 109 -14.16 18.74 0.12
C PHE A 109 -13.46 17.41 0.33
N ARG A 110 -13.03 16.77 -0.76
CA ARG A 110 -12.37 15.46 -0.75
C ARG A 110 -10.85 15.64 -0.78
N ALA A 111 -10.25 16.07 0.34
CA ALA A 111 -8.81 16.34 0.42
C ALA A 111 -7.92 15.07 0.49
N PHE A 112 -8.48 13.94 0.94
CA PHE A 112 -7.73 12.72 1.26
C PHE A 112 -8.22 11.52 0.44
N VAL A 113 -8.34 11.71 -0.87
CA VAL A 113 -8.65 10.62 -1.79
C VAL A 113 -7.38 9.85 -2.12
N GLY A 114 -7.45 8.53 -2.08
CA GLY A 114 -6.32 7.68 -2.41
C GLY A 114 -6.64 6.21 -2.22
N LEU A 115 -5.60 5.39 -2.26
CA LEU A 115 -5.72 3.95 -2.19
C LEU A 115 -4.96 3.41 -0.98
N TYR A 116 -5.49 2.35 -0.40
CA TYR A 116 -4.82 1.63 0.66
C TYR A 116 -5.06 0.13 0.53
N ILE A 117 -4.14 -0.64 1.11
CA ILE A 117 -4.20 -2.09 1.20
C ILE A 117 -3.89 -2.51 2.63
N GLU A 118 -4.61 -3.52 3.11
CA GLU A 118 -4.38 -4.16 4.39
C GLU A 118 -3.85 -5.56 4.10
N TYR A 119 -2.74 -5.92 4.74
CA TYR A 119 -2.12 -7.23 4.56
C TYR A 119 -1.56 -7.74 5.89
N ALA A 120 -1.49 -9.06 6.02
CA ALA A 120 -1.06 -9.69 7.27
C ALA A 120 0.25 -10.45 7.06
N GLN A 121 1.28 -10.14 7.83
CA GLN A 121 2.58 -10.79 7.72
C GLN A 121 3.10 -11.22 9.09
N ARG A 122 3.76 -12.37 9.12
CA ARG A 122 4.35 -12.93 10.33
C ARG A 122 5.80 -12.51 10.52
N PHE A 123 6.10 -11.89 11.66
CA PHE A 123 7.45 -11.63 12.13
C PHE A 123 7.95 -12.77 13.04
N SER A 124 8.35 -13.90 12.43
CA SER A 124 9.01 -14.98 13.19
C SER A 124 9.96 -15.81 12.36
N ILE A 125 11.02 -16.31 13.02
CA ILE A 125 11.81 -17.47 12.58
C ILE A 125 11.76 -18.51 13.68
N GLY A 126 11.15 -19.66 13.39
CA GLY A 126 11.17 -20.81 14.31
C GLY A 126 10.73 -20.43 15.73
N PHE A 127 11.70 -20.38 16.66
CA PHE A 127 11.51 -20.10 18.09
C PHE A 127 11.60 -18.61 18.48
N VAL A 128 12.05 -17.72 17.59
CA VAL A 128 12.23 -16.28 17.85
C VAL A 128 11.17 -15.48 17.07
N GLY A 129 10.33 -14.73 17.80
CA GLY A 129 9.33 -13.82 17.25
C GLY A 129 7.88 -14.16 17.62
N GLY A 130 6.93 -13.39 17.05
CA GLY A 130 5.50 -13.53 17.31
C GLY A 130 4.87 -14.71 16.57
N LYS A 131 3.97 -15.45 17.23
CA LYS A 131 3.20 -16.53 16.58
C LYS A 131 2.01 -16.01 15.77
N SER A 132 1.50 -14.83 16.11
CA SER A 132 0.42 -14.15 15.42
C SER A 132 0.92 -13.38 14.20
N ASN A 133 0.06 -13.27 13.20
CA ASN A 133 0.29 -12.32 12.11
C ASN A 133 0.10 -10.90 12.63
N VAL A 134 0.94 -9.99 12.14
CA VAL A 134 0.78 -8.56 12.35
C VAL A 134 0.06 -8.00 11.13
N ASN A 135 -0.98 -7.21 11.38
CA ASN A 135 -1.72 -6.52 10.32
C ASN A 135 -1.00 -5.22 9.99
N PHE A 136 -0.64 -5.07 8.73
CA PHE A 136 -0.03 -3.89 8.17
C PHE A 136 -1.01 -3.19 7.25
N ARG A 137 -0.87 -1.87 7.17
CA ARG A 137 -1.61 -1.02 6.26
C ARG A 137 -0.61 -0.21 5.46
N SER A 138 -0.72 -0.28 4.14
CA SER A 138 0.00 0.57 3.22
C SER A 138 -1.00 1.50 2.55
N GLU A 139 -0.73 2.80 2.55
CA GLU A 139 -1.64 3.82 2.03
C GLU A 139 -0.90 4.89 1.24
N ALA A 140 -1.55 5.40 0.19
CA ALA A 140 -1.06 6.48 -0.64
C ALA A 140 -2.22 7.43 -0.97
N PHE A 141 -2.22 8.60 -0.33
CA PHE A 141 -3.20 9.68 -0.52
C PHE A 141 -2.61 10.77 -1.41
N LEU A 142 -2.49 10.48 -2.69
CA LEU A 142 -1.98 11.44 -3.67
C LEU A 142 -3.02 12.47 -4.10
N GLY A 143 -4.27 12.35 -3.62
CA GLY A 143 -5.41 13.07 -4.15
C GLY A 143 -5.84 12.49 -5.49
N ARG A 144 -7.01 12.91 -5.93
CA ARG A 144 -7.46 12.70 -7.30
C ARG A 144 -7.95 14.04 -7.85
N GLU A 145 -7.38 14.44 -8.98
CA GLU A 145 -7.90 15.58 -9.73
C GLU A 145 -9.30 15.25 -10.23
N PRO A 146 -10.23 16.22 -10.25
CA PRO A 146 -11.56 15.99 -10.79
C PRO A 146 -11.43 15.58 -12.26
N SER A 147 -12.17 14.53 -12.63
CA SER A 147 -12.29 14.10 -14.03
C SER A 147 -12.82 15.24 -14.91
N ARG A 148 -12.63 15.13 -16.23
CA ARG A 148 -13.21 16.11 -17.17
C ARG A 148 -14.73 16.24 -17.05
N SER A 149 -15.42 15.14 -16.79
CA SER A 149 -16.88 15.13 -16.59
C SER A 149 -17.29 15.82 -15.30
N GLU A 150 -16.58 15.59 -14.18
CA GLU A 150 -16.77 16.33 -12.93
C GLU A 150 -16.50 17.82 -13.12
N SER A 151 -15.43 18.18 -13.82
CA SER A 151 -15.07 19.57 -14.11
C SER A 151 -16.16 20.26 -14.95
N LYS A 152 -16.68 19.59 -15.98
CA LYS A 152 -17.80 20.08 -16.80
C LYS A 152 -19.07 20.27 -15.96
N GLN A 153 -19.37 19.36 -15.04
CA GLN A 153 -20.52 19.50 -14.14
C GLN A 153 -20.34 20.64 -13.15
N GLN A 154 -19.14 20.82 -12.58
CA GLN A 154 -18.83 21.92 -11.66
C GLN A 154 -18.93 23.28 -12.35
N VAL A 155 -18.36 23.42 -13.56
CA VAL A 155 -18.48 24.63 -14.38
C VAL A 155 -19.95 24.89 -14.74
N CYS A 156 -20.69 23.86 -15.16
CA CYS A 156 -22.12 23.99 -15.45
C CYS A 156 -22.94 24.41 -14.21
N ALA A 157 -22.60 23.89 -13.03
CA ALA A 157 -23.23 24.30 -11.78
C ALA A 157 -22.92 25.77 -11.43
N ALA A 158 -21.68 26.21 -11.65
CA ALA A 158 -21.27 27.60 -11.46
C ALA A 158 -21.95 28.55 -12.47
N ILE A 159 -22.08 28.17 -13.74
CA ILE A 159 -22.81 28.96 -14.75
C ILE A 159 -24.30 29.09 -14.39
N LYS A 160 -24.91 28.00 -13.90
CA LYS A 160 -26.31 28.02 -13.44
C LYS A 160 -26.52 28.93 -12.23
N SER A 161 -25.55 29.04 -11.32
CA SER A 161 -25.66 29.94 -10.17
C SER A 161 -25.62 31.42 -10.55
N LEU A 162 -25.10 31.75 -11.74
CA LEU A 162 -25.13 33.09 -12.33
C LEU A 162 -26.45 33.43 -13.04
N GLY A 163 -27.45 32.52 -13.02
CA GLY A 163 -28.79 32.75 -13.58
C GLY A 163 -28.99 32.30 -15.04
N LEU A 164 -27.99 31.65 -15.64
CA LEU A 164 -28.11 31.05 -16.98
C LEU A 164 -28.70 29.64 -16.88
N SER A 165 -29.77 29.36 -17.62
CA SER A 165 -30.55 28.11 -17.48
C SER A 165 -29.99 26.92 -18.25
N ARG A 166 -29.05 27.13 -19.17
CA ARG A 166 -28.48 26.08 -20.05
C ARG A 166 -26.96 26.14 -20.06
N CYS A 167 -26.34 24.96 -20.17
CA CYS A 167 -24.89 24.78 -20.32
C CYS A 167 -24.49 24.47 -21.77
N ASP A 168 -25.40 24.70 -22.72
CA ASP A 168 -25.26 24.36 -24.14
C ASP A 168 -24.68 25.50 -25.00
N VAL A 169 -24.39 26.64 -24.37
CA VAL A 169 -23.86 27.82 -25.04
C VAL A 169 -22.33 27.84 -24.94
N HIS A 170 -21.65 28.22 -26.02
CA HIS A 170 -20.24 28.57 -26.02
C HIS A 170 -20.04 29.82 -25.14
N VAL A 171 -20.02 29.65 -23.82
CA VAL A 171 -19.73 30.74 -22.88
C VAL A 171 -18.22 30.81 -22.73
N THR A 172 -17.61 31.86 -23.26
CA THR A 172 -16.22 32.18 -22.96
C THR A 172 -16.17 32.72 -21.54
N LEU A 173 -15.71 31.90 -20.60
CA LEU A 173 -15.33 32.38 -19.28
C LEU A 173 -13.91 32.94 -19.42
N GLU A 174 -13.76 34.25 -19.22
CA GLU A 174 -12.43 34.85 -19.04
C GLU A 174 -11.92 34.41 -17.66
N ASP A 175 -11.10 33.37 -17.66
CA ASP A 175 -10.28 33.00 -16.51
C ASP A 175 -9.09 33.96 -16.44
N ASN A 176 -9.08 34.83 -15.44
CA ASN A 176 -8.00 35.78 -15.20
C ASN A 176 -6.83 35.18 -14.40
N GLY A 177 -6.75 33.85 -14.26
CA GLY A 177 -5.62 33.15 -13.66
C GLY A 177 -5.50 33.43 -12.17
N GLY A 178 -6.25 32.69 -11.37
CA GLY A 178 -6.17 32.68 -9.89
C GLY A 178 -5.35 31.52 -9.36
#